data_AF-A0A533YH37-F1
#
_entry.id   AF-A0A533YH37-F1
#
_cell.length_a   1.000
_cell.length_b   1.000
_cell.length_c   1.000
_cell.angle_alpha   90.00
_cell.angle_beta   90.00
_cell.angle_gamma   90.00
#
_symmetry.space_group_name_H-M   'P 1'
#
loop_
_entity.id
_entity.type
_entity.pdbx_description
1 polymer ?
#
loop_
_entity_poly.entity_id
_entity_poly.type
_entity_poly.pdbx_seq_one_letter_code
_entity_poly.pdbx_strand_id
1 'polypeptide(L)' 'MEDTTALCAIRYPDGSVSLYVDEAYAIERGVDPAQLVRVDIPRDLYASGTVQQIREYVATYLESRENGAA' A
#
# COMPACT_ATOMS: atom_id res chain seq x y z
N MET A 1 19.19 -10.07 4.13
CA MET A 1 18.15 -9.24 4.74
C MET A 1 17.48 -8.57 3.55
N GLU A 2 16.27 -8.99 3.20
CA GLU A 2 15.55 -8.33 2.11
C GLU A 2 15.23 -6.92 2.58
N ASP A 3 15.91 -5.94 2.02
CA ASP A 3 15.58 -4.55 2.26
C ASP A 3 14.20 -4.28 1.66
N THR A 4 13.24 -3.98 2.51
CA THR A 4 11.89 -3.60 2.12
C THR A 4 11.51 -2.28 2.78
N THR A 5 10.70 -1.50 2.07
CA THR A 5 10.17 -0.23 2.54
C THR A 5 8.70 -0.41 2.82
N ALA A 6 8.32 -0.23 4.08
CA ALA A 6 6.91 -0.22 4.45
C ALA A 6 6.24 1.08 3.97
N LEU A 7 5.13 0.92 3.26
CA LEU A 7 4.22 2.01 2.91
C LEU A 7 2.84 1.73 3.50
N CYS A 8 2.11 2.78 3.78
CA CYS A 8 0.70 2.69 4.11
C CYS A 8 -0.13 2.81 2.84
N ALA A 9 -1.12 1.94 2.69
CA ALA A 9 -1.99 1.93 1.52
C ALA A 9 -3.45 1.73 1.92
N ILE A 10 -4.35 2.29 1.12
CA ILE A 10 -5.78 2.01 1.19
C ILE A 10 -6.28 1.60 -0.17
N ARG A 11 -7.18 0.62 -0.19
CA ARG A 11 -7.97 0.27 -1.35
C ARG A 11 -9.36 0.87 -1.17
N TYR A 12 -9.82 1.58 -2.19
CA TYR A 12 -11.19 2.09 -2.24
C TYR A 12 -12.11 1.04 -2.86
N PRO A 13 -13.42 1.09 -2.57
CA PRO A 13 -14.41 0.18 -3.17
C PRO A 13 -14.50 0.32 -4.70
N ASP A 14 -14.01 1.42 -5.27
CA ASP A 14 -13.88 1.64 -6.72
C ASP A 14 -12.68 0.91 -7.34
N GLY A 15 -11.86 0.22 -6.55
CA GLY A 15 -10.65 -0.48 -6.98
C GLY A 15 -9.40 0.38 -7.04
N SER A 16 -9.54 1.70 -6.90
CA SER A 16 -8.42 2.64 -6.77
C SER A 16 -7.60 2.41 -5.50
N VAL A 17 -6.31 2.71 -5.55
CA VAL A 17 -5.40 2.66 -4.37
C VAL A 17 -4.70 4.00 -4.13
N SER A 18 -4.63 4.38 -2.85
CA SER A 18 -3.83 5.52 -2.39
C SER A 18 -2.69 5.05 -1.51
N LEU A 19 -1.53 5.67 -1.70
CA LEU A 19 -0.28 5.36 -0.99
C LEU A 19 0.11 6.52 -0.10
N TYR A 20 0.59 6.20 1.09
CA TYR A 20 1.00 7.13 2.13
C TYR A 20 2.34 6.68 2.71
N VAL A 21 3.19 7.64 3.06
CA VAL A 21 4.51 7.38 3.65
C VAL A 21 4.38 6.76 5.03
N ASP A 22 3.35 7.14 5.78
CA ASP A 22 3.06 6.63 7.11
C ASP A 22 1.57 6.83 7.46
N GLU A 23 1.16 6.27 8.59
CA GLU A 23 -0.19 6.35 9.13
C GLU A 23 -0.56 7.77 9.57
N ALA A 24 0.33 8.50 10.24
CA ALA A 24 0.07 9.86 10.68
C ALA A 24 -0.26 10.77 9.48
N TYR A 25 0.52 10.70 8.41
CA TYR A 25 0.25 11.47 7.19
C TYR A 25 -1.08 11.09 6.54
N ALA A 26 -1.46 9.80 6.57
CA ALA A 26 -2.76 9.37 6.06
C ALA A 26 -3.92 9.90 6.91
N ILE A 27 -3.81 9.85 8.24
CA ILE A 27 -4.81 10.36 9.18
C ILE A 27 -4.98 11.87 9.00
N GLU A 28 -3.89 12.63 8.85
CA GLU A 28 -3.94 14.07 8.57
C GLU A 28 -4.65 14.38 7.24
N ARG A 29 -4.62 13.46 6.28
CA ARG A 29 -5.36 13.54 5.00
C ARG A 29 -6.83 13.15 5.13
N GLY A 30 -7.29 12.78 6.32
CA GLY A 30 -8.66 12.33 6.59
C GLY A 30 -8.91 10.86 6.25
N VAL A 31 -7.84 10.04 6.15
CA VAL A 31 -7.97 8.60 5.95
C VAL A 31 -8.29 7.93 7.28
N ASP A 32 -9.23 6.98 7.24
CA ASP A 32 -9.55 6.18 8.41
C ASP A 32 -8.43 5.15 8.68
N PRO A 33 -7.81 5.15 9.86
CA PRO A 33 -6.71 4.24 10.18
C PRO A 33 -7.14 2.77 10.16
N ALA A 34 -8.44 2.44 10.33
CA ALA A 34 -8.92 1.07 10.23
C ALA A 34 -8.93 0.53 8.79
N GLN A 35 -8.95 1.42 7.80
CA GLN A 35 -8.81 1.07 6.38
C GLN A 35 -7.36 1.07 5.91
N LEU A 36 -6.44 1.57 6.75
CA LEU A 36 -5.03 1.68 6.43
C LEU A 36 -4.36 0.30 6.54
N VAL A 37 -3.69 -0.09 5.46
CA VAL A 37 -2.94 -1.34 5.41
C VAL A 37 -1.48 -1.03 5.19
N ARG A 38 -0.64 -1.56 6.09
CA ARG A 38 0.81 -1.54 5.91
C ARG A 38 1.20 -2.60 4.88
N VAL A 39 1.84 -2.16 3.79
CA VAL A 39 2.35 -3.01 2.72
C VAL A 39 3.86 -2.87 2.68
N ASP A 40 4.53 -4.02 2.58
CA ASP A 40 5.98 -4.08 2.52
C ASP A 40 6.44 -4.14 1.07
N ILE A 41 7.10 -3.09 0.59
CA ILE A 41 7.52 -2.95 -0.82
C ILE A 41 8.98 -3.35 -0.94
N PRO A 42 9.36 -4.20 -1.92
CA PRO A 42 10.77 -4.47 -2.20
C PRO A 42 11.55 -3.17 -2.42
N ARG A 43 12.68 -2.98 -1.73
CA ARG A 43 13.44 -1.72 -1.83
C ARG A 43 13.90 -1.43 -3.25
N ASP A 44 14.21 -2.45 -4.04
CA ASP A 44 14.54 -2.30 -5.46
C ASP A 44 13.36 -1.69 -6.24
N LEU A 45 12.14 -2.20 -6.01
CA LEU A 45 10.92 -1.66 -6.60
C LEU A 45 10.62 -0.24 -6.11
N TYR A 46 10.86 0.04 -4.83
CA TYR A 46 10.65 1.36 -4.26
C TYR A 46 11.65 2.41 -4.78
N ALA A 47 12.92 2.03 -4.96
CA ALA A 47 14.00 2.93 -5.34
C ALA A 47 14.18 3.10 -6.85
N SER A 48 14.02 2.01 -7.61
CA SER A 48 14.26 1.97 -9.07
C SER A 48 12.97 1.84 -9.87
N GLY A 49 11.88 1.39 -9.25
CA GLY A 49 10.60 1.20 -9.92
C GLY A 49 9.81 2.50 -10.11
N THR A 50 8.78 2.41 -10.94
CA THR A 50 7.86 3.52 -11.16
C THR A 50 6.73 3.53 -10.13
N VAL A 51 6.15 4.71 -9.89
CA VAL A 51 4.95 4.85 -9.03
C VAL A 51 3.80 3.94 -9.51
N GLN A 52 3.68 3.70 -10.81
CA GLN A 52 2.66 2.80 -11.36
C GLN A 52 2.91 1.35 -10.93
N GLN A 53 4.15 0.86 -11.05
CA GLN A 53 4.48 -0.51 -10.61
C GLN A 53 4.28 -0.69 -9.09
N ILE A 54 4.60 0.31 -8.27
CA ILE A 54 4.34 0.28 -6.83
C ILE A 54 2.84 0.20 -6.57
N ARG A 55 2.03 1.00 -7.28
CA ARG A 55 0.56 0.95 -7.17
C ARG A 55 0.00 -0.39 -7.58
N GLU A 56 0.47 -0.98 -8.67
CA GLU A 56 0.05 -2.30 -9.13
C GLU A 56 0.41 -3.38 -8.10
N TYR A 57 1.64 -3.37 -7.59
CA TYR A 57 2.08 -4.29 -6.53
C TYR A 57 1.18 -4.20 -5.29
N VAL A 58 0.90 -2.98 -4.84
CA VAL A 58 0.02 -2.74 -3.69
C VAL A 58 -1.42 -3.16 -3.98
N ALA A 59 -1.96 -2.87 -5.16
CA ALA A 59 -3.31 -3.27 -5.53
C ALA A 59 -3.46 -4.80 -5.54
N THR A 60 -2.50 -5.52 -6.12
CA THR A 60 -2.47 -6.99 -6.09
C THR A 60 -2.32 -7.52 -4.66
N TYR A 61 -1.49 -6.90 -3.83
CA TYR A 61 -1.32 -7.29 -2.43
C TYR A 61 -2.62 -7.13 -1.63
N LEU A 62 -3.29 -5.98 -1.76
CA LEU A 62 -4.55 -5.70 -1.08
C LEU A 62 -5.67 -6.62 -1.58
N GLU A 63 -5.75 -6.86 -2.89
CA GLU A 63 -6.70 -7.80 -3.47
C GLU A 63 -6.48 -9.23 -2.98
N SER A 64 -5.22 -9.69 -2.95
CA SER A 64 -4.89 -11.01 -2.41
C SER A 64 -5.22 -11.14 -0.93
N ARG A 65 -5.17 -10.04 -0.16
CA ARG A 65 -5.53 -10.03 1.25
C ARG A 65 -7.04 -10.10 1.47
N GLU A 66 -7.81 -9.38 0.65
CA GLU A 66 -9.29 -9.44 0.68
C GLU A 66 -9.81 -10.80 0.19
N ASN A 67 -9.21 -11.37 -0.86
CA ASN A 67 -9.61 -12.67 -1.41
C ASN A 67 -9.02 -13.86 -0.63
N GLY A 68 -7.97 -13.63 0.16
CA GLY A 68 -7.28 -14.63 0.99
C GLY A 68 -7.79 -14.74 2.42
N ALA A 69 -8.79 -13.95 2.82
CA ALA A 69 -9.50 -14.12 4.09
C ALA A 69 -10.58 -15.22 3.93
N ALA A 70 -10.13 -16.48 3.83
CA ALA A 70 -10.96 -17.67 4.01
C ALA A 70 -10.86 -18.16 5.46
#